data_AF-A0A2U3KFQ7-F1
#
_entry.id   AF-A0A2U3KFQ7-F1
#
_cell.length_a   1.000
_cell.length_b   1.000
_cell.length_c   1.000
_cell.angle_alpha   90.00
_cell.angle_beta   90.00
_cell.angle_gamma   90.00
#
_symmetry.space_group_name_H-M   'P 1'
#
loop_
_entity.id
_entity.type
_entity.pdbx_description
1 polymer ?
#
loop_
_entity_poly.entity_id
_entity_poly.type
_entity_poly.pdbx_seq_one_letter_code
_entity_poly.pdbx_strand_id
1 'polypeptide(L)'
;MSLMDKVKQGVTKARGEVSDLAATTKIRHDISNLNDRKSALFAEIGRQVYALCQQGHPVSEVEAQCKEITALDEQIKQKSDEIARINAA
;
A
#
# COMPACT_ATOMS: atom_id res chain seq x y z
N MET A 1 -0.36 34.90 27.00
CA MET A 1 -0.30 34.45 25.59
C MET A 1 -1.15 35.38 24.75
N SER A 2 -0.57 36.01 23.73
CA SER A 2 -1.27 36.99 22.90
C SER A 2 -2.24 36.30 21.94
N LEU A 3 -3.32 36.97 21.53
CA LEU A 3 -4.27 36.45 20.52
C LEU A 3 -3.55 36.14 19.19
N MET A 4 -2.49 36.88 18.89
CA MET A 4 -1.64 36.65 17.72
C MET A 4 -0.83 35.35 17.84
N ASP A 5 -0.43 34.93 19.04
CA ASP A 5 0.23 33.63 19.27
C ASP A 5 -0.75 32.47 19.07
N LYS A 6 -2.02 32.63 19.49
CA LYS A 6 -3.07 31.63 19.26
C LYS A 6 -3.41 31.48 17.77
N VAL A 7 -3.47 32.58 17.03
CA VAL A 7 -3.68 32.56 15.58
C VAL A 7 -2.49 31.93 14.86
N LYS A 8 -1.25 32.29 15.22
CA LYS A 8 -0.06 31.65 14.65
C LYS A 8 0.01 30.16 14.97
N GLN A 9 -0.33 29.74 16.19
CA GLN A 9 -0.44 28.32 16.54
C GLN A 9 -1.53 27.60 15.74
N GLY A 10 -2.71 28.22 15.57
CA GLY A 10 -3.81 27.64 14.80
C GLY A 10 -3.46 27.47 13.31
N VAL A 11 -2.83 28.47 12.70
CA VAL A 11 -2.35 28.41 11.32
C VAL A 11 -1.23 27.39 11.15
N THR A 12 -0.33 27.27 12.12
CA THR A 12 0.79 26.31 12.07
C THR A 12 0.29 24.86 12.25
N LYS A 13 -0.66 24.62 13.16
CA LYS A 13 -1.33 23.33 13.32
C LYS A 13 -2.11 22.92 12.08
N ALA A 14 -2.95 23.82 11.54
CA ALA A 14 -3.73 23.54 10.35
C ALA A 14 -2.83 23.22 9.13
N ARG A 15 -1.66 23.85 9.02
CA ARG A 15 -0.71 23.57 7.93
C ARG A 15 -0.02 22.21 8.07
N GLY A 16 0.25 21.77 9.30
CA GLY A 16 0.77 20.42 9.59
C GLY A 16 -0.26 19.35 9.27
N GLU A 17 -1.48 19.49 9.80
CA GLU A 17 -2.59 18.53 9.59
C GLU A 17 -2.94 18.35 8.10
N VAL A 18 -2.92 19.42 7.31
CA VAL A 18 -3.18 19.33 5.85
C VAL A 18 -2.04 18.64 5.10
N SER A 19 -0.79 18.81 5.54
CA SER A 19 0.36 18.11 4.97
C SER A 19 0.32 16.60 5.27
N ASP A 20 -0.05 16.24 6.50
CA ASP A 20 -0.14 14.85 6.95
C ASP A 20 -1.33 14.12 6.31
N LEU A 21 -2.44 14.82 6.10
CA LEU A 21 -3.60 14.30 5.36
C LEU A 21 -3.26 14.03 3.88
N ALA A 22 -2.54 14.94 3.23
CA ALA A 22 -2.12 14.77 1.84
C ALA A 22 -1.12 13.61 1.69
N ALA A 23 -0.14 13.50 2.60
CA ALA A 23 0.80 12.39 2.63
C ALA A 23 0.08 11.05 2.85
N THR A 24 -0.83 10.98 3.83
CA THR A 24 -1.62 9.77 4.13
C THR A 24 -2.51 9.37 2.97
N THR A 25 -3.15 10.33 2.29
CA THR A 25 -4.01 10.06 1.13
C THR A 25 -3.21 9.48 -0.03
N LYS A 26 -2.01 10.03 -0.29
CA LYS A 26 -1.10 9.50 -1.31
C LYS A 26 -0.67 8.07 -0.98
N ILE A 27 -0.27 7.80 0.27
CA ILE A 27 0.14 6.45 0.68
C ILE A 27 -1.03 5.45 0.58
N ARG A 28 -2.26 5.86 0.96
CA ARG A 28 -3.45 5.02 0.78
C ARG A 28 -3.75 4.71 -0.68
N HIS A 29 -3.62 5.69 -1.57
CA HIS A 29 -3.79 5.49 -3.00
C HIS A 29 -2.73 4.51 -3.55
N ASP A 30 -1.47 4.64 -3.13
CA ASP A 30 -0.41 3.70 -3.50
C ASP A 30 -0.72 2.28 -3.00
N ILE A 31 -1.19 2.11 -1.76
CA ILE A 31 -1.63 0.81 -1.22
C ILE A 31 -2.77 0.23 -2.05
N SER A 32 -3.74 1.04 -2.46
CA SER A 32 -4.85 0.59 -3.32
C SER A 32 -4.32 0.03 -4.65
N ASN A 33 -3.44 0.77 -5.33
CA ASN A 33 -2.85 0.32 -6.60
C ASN A 33 -2.04 -0.97 -6.44
N LEU A 34 -1.30 -1.12 -5.33
CA LEU A 34 -0.56 -2.35 -5.02
C LEU A 34 -1.50 -3.53 -4.78
N ASN A 35 -2.62 -3.32 -4.09
CA ASN A 35 -3.64 -4.36 -3.86
C ASN A 35 -4.36 -4.76 -5.15
N ASP A 36 -4.68 -3.81 -6.02
CA ASP A 36 -5.28 -4.08 -7.33
C ASP A 36 -4.32 -4.91 -8.19
N ARG A 37 -3.03 -4.55 -8.18
CA ARG A 37 -1.98 -5.32 -8.88
C ARG A 37 -1.83 -6.72 -8.32
N LYS A 38 -1.81 -6.88 -6.98
CA LYS A 38 -1.75 -8.17 -6.30
C LYS A 38 -2.95 -9.06 -6.66
N SER A 39 -4.15 -8.49 -6.68
CA SER A 39 -5.38 -9.19 -7.08
C SER A 39 -5.33 -9.65 -8.54
N ALA A 40 -4.86 -8.80 -9.45
CA ALA A 40 -4.69 -9.16 -10.85
C ALA A 40 -3.67 -10.30 -11.05
N LEU A 41 -2.55 -10.27 -10.31
CA LEU A 41 -1.53 -11.33 -10.33
C LEU A 41 -2.09 -12.66 -9.81
N PHE A 42 -2.86 -12.67 -8.72
CA PHE A 42 -3.51 -13.89 -8.24
C PHE A 42 -4.50 -14.48 -9.25
N ALA A 43 -5.29 -13.63 -9.91
CA ALA A 43 -6.20 -14.08 -10.94
C ALA A 43 -5.44 -14.69 -12.13
N GLU A 44 -4.30 -14.10 -12.51
CA GLU A 44 -3.45 -14.60 -13.58
C GLU A 44 -2.77 -15.92 -13.20
N ILE A 45 -2.21 -16.03 -11.99
CA ILE A 45 -1.68 -17.27 -11.42
C ILE A 45 -2.74 -18.37 -11.49
N GLY A 46 -3.95 -18.10 -11.00
CA GLY A 46 -5.04 -19.08 -11.01
C GLY A 46 -5.36 -19.57 -12.42
N ARG A 47 -5.37 -18.66 -13.41
CA ARG A 47 -5.54 -19.03 -14.83
C ARG A 47 -4.39 -19.89 -15.35
N GLN A 48 -3.15 -19.53 -15.05
CA GLN A 48 -1.96 -20.26 -15.50
C GLN A 48 -1.86 -21.65 -14.86
N VAL A 49 -2.08 -21.77 -13.55
CA VAL A 49 -2.17 -23.05 -12.84
C VAL A 49 -3.26 -23.94 -13.45
N TYR A 50 -4.45 -23.37 -13.70
CA TYR A 50 -5.56 -24.12 -14.29
C TYR A 50 -5.23 -24.61 -15.71
N ALA A 51 -4.63 -23.76 -16.54
CA ALA A 51 -4.19 -24.12 -17.89
C ALA A 51 -3.11 -25.22 -17.87
N LEU A 52 -2.11 -25.10 -17.00
CA LEU A 52 -1.04 -26.10 -16.82
C LEU A 52 -1.60 -27.45 -16.31
N CYS A 53 -2.56 -27.41 -15.40
CA CYS A 53 -3.25 -28.60 -14.89
C CYS A 53 -4.01 -29.34 -16.00
N GLN A 54 -4.73 -28.60 -16.85
CA GLN A 54 -5.42 -29.16 -18.03
C GLN A 54 -4.46 -29.75 -19.06
N GLN A 55 -3.21 -29.30 -19.09
CA GLN A 55 -2.15 -29.80 -19.97
C GLN A 55 -1.29 -30.91 -19.32
N GLY A 56 -1.58 -31.29 -18.07
CA GLY A 56 -0.86 -32.35 -17.35
C GLY A 56 0.57 -31.97 -16.90
N HIS A 57 0.89 -30.68 -16.85
CA HIS A 57 2.22 -30.18 -16.48
C HIS A 57 2.33 -29.81 -14.99
N PRO A 58 3.51 -30.00 -14.36
CA PRO A 58 3.74 -29.62 -12.97
C PRO A 58 3.80 -28.08 -12.79
N VAL A 59 3.26 -27.61 -11.67
CA VAL A 59 2.98 -26.19 -11.34
C VAL A 59 4.24 -25.36 -11.00
N SER A 60 5.45 -25.84 -11.33
CA SER A 60 6.70 -25.17 -10.95
C SER A 60 6.91 -23.80 -11.61
N GLU A 61 6.23 -23.49 -12.72
CA GLU A 61 6.35 -22.19 -13.40
C GLU A 61 5.68 -21.02 -12.66
N VAL A 62 4.82 -21.31 -11.68
CA VAL A 62 4.05 -20.30 -10.93
C VAL A 62 4.86 -19.69 -9.78
N GLU A 63 6.01 -20.29 -9.46
CA GLU A 63 6.88 -19.89 -8.36
C GLU A 63 7.37 -18.43 -8.47
N ALA A 64 7.62 -17.94 -9.70
CA ALA A 64 8.06 -16.57 -9.93
C ALA A 64 7.00 -15.54 -9.53
N GLN A 65 5.73 -15.80 -9.88
CA GLN A 65 4.62 -14.91 -9.55
C GLN A 65 4.31 -14.93 -8.04
N CYS A 66 4.46 -16.08 -7.38
CA CYS A 66 4.38 -16.18 -5.92
C CYS A 66 5.46 -15.36 -5.20
N LYS A 67 6.71 -15.35 -5.72
CA LYS A 67 7.79 -14.51 -5.17
C LYS A 67 7.48 -13.02 -5.32
N GLU A 68 6.90 -12.61 -6.44
CA GLU A 68 6.48 -11.22 -6.65
C GLU A 68 5.38 -10.79 -5.65
N ILE A 69 4.41 -11.66 -5.36
CA ILE A 69 3.37 -11.39 -4.35
C ILE A 69 3.96 -11.20 -2.96
N THR A 70 4.90 -12.05 -2.54
CA THR A 70 5.57 -11.91 -1.24
C THR A 70 6.31 -10.57 -1.12
N ALA A 71 6.95 -10.11 -2.21
CA ALA A 71 7.61 -8.80 -2.24
C ALA A 71 6.62 -7.63 -2.18
N LEU A 72 5.44 -7.76 -2.79
CA LEU A 72 4.37 -6.76 -2.68
C LEU A 72 3.79 -6.70 -1.26
N ASP A 73 3.65 -7.84 -0.58
CA ASP A 73 3.15 -7.90 0.79
C ASP A 73 4.07 -7.21 1.79
N GLU A 74 5.38 -7.39 1.65
CA GLU A 74 6.35 -6.68 2.48
C GLU A 74 6.29 -5.16 2.25
N GLN A 75 6.12 -4.71 1.00
CA GLN A 75 5.96 -3.28 0.69
C GLN A 75 4.66 -2.69 1.26
N ILE A 76 3.55 -3.43 1.20
CA ILE A 76 2.27 -3.00 1.78
C ILE A 76 2.40 -2.87 3.30
N LYS A 77 3.06 -3.83 3.95
CA LYS A 77 3.32 -3.81 5.39
C LYS A 77 4.14 -2.59 5.79
N GLN A 78 5.25 -2.33 5.11
CA GLN A 78 6.11 -1.17 5.38
C GLN A 78 5.36 0.17 5.25
N LYS A 79 4.53 0.32 4.21
CA LYS A 79 3.70 1.52 4.00
C LYS A 79 2.58 1.65 5.05
N SER A 80 2.01 0.53 5.51
CA SER A 80 1.02 0.52 6.58
C SER A 80 1.64 0.94 7.93
N ASP A 81 2.86 0.48 8.21
CA ASP A 81 3.62 0.87 9.40
C ASP A 81 4.07 2.34 9.35
N GLU A 82 4.30 2.89 8.16
CA GLU A 82 4.56 4.32 7.96
C GLU A 82 3.32 5.18 8.25
N ILE A 83 2.13 4.79 7.79
CA ILE A 83 0.87 5.44 8.16
C ILE A 83 0.64 5.38 9.68
N ALA A 84 0.90 4.23 10.30
CA ALA A 84 0.73 4.08 11.75
C ALA A 84 1.64 5.03 12.55
N ARG A 85 2.86 5.28 12.06
CA ARG A 85 3.80 6.25 12.66
C ARG A 85 3.35 7.69 12.47
N ILE A 86 2.85 8.06 11.28
CA ILE A 86 2.35 9.42 11.01
C ILE A 86 1.11 9.72 11.88
N ASN A 87 0.20 8.76 12.04
CA ASN A 87 -1.01 8.94 12.85
C ASN A 87 -0.75 8.95 14.38
N ALA A 88 0.43 8.53 14.83
CA ALA A 88 0.82 8.48 16.24
C ALA A 88 1.73 9.66 16.67
N ALA A 89 2.15 10.51 15.72
CA ALA A 89 2.96 11.71 15.94
C ALA A 89 2.08 12.96 16.14
#